data_AF-A0A968I5W7-F1
#
_entry.id   AF-A0A968I5W7-F1
#
_cell.length_a   1.000
_cell.length_b   1.000
_cell.length_c   1.000
_cell.angle_alpha   90.00
_cell.angle_beta   90.00
_cell.angle_gamma   90.00
#
_symmetry.space_group_name_H-M   'P 1'
#
loop_
_entity.id
_entity.type
_entity.pdbx_description
1 polymer ?
#
loop_
_entity_poly.entity_id
_entity_poly.type
_entity_poly.pdbx_seq_one_letter_code
_entity_poly.pdbx_strand_id
1 'polypeptide(L)'
;MRGNAHLSKLHLGPHQAQKQGAEYFIYFRDGERTCATGRTQEILSVESAVRAWVAEQHELNEVYQRCPFVDAPRRKNIEIATRINAALEARGAKTRLVLETETTYSEFTYLWVYAETRSCHVTVGTGDAVNLELLLHRTTLAYLENIETELAARVIEHWAELSGTLQGVQEISSQTELSAFALDFERGDYAAWHWGNVLAQAENDEVLAFYKPFLERIAVSPIASRFFSFTSWNSLVFSRCSLYPFDTADLPVLSPARDRTDAKPYSVALMPQHLSNRNPIADACNAEEALRLIETHLARETLPSYFGDHTRRTLEELNLEFEAINSPLRARICKTSVD
;
A
#
# COMPACT_ATOMS: atom_id res chain seq x y z
N MET A 1 -12.91 8.68 5.94
CA MET A 1 -12.30 7.52 6.63
C MET A 1 -10.91 7.36 6.09
N ARG A 2 -9.88 7.52 6.94
CA ARG A 2 -8.50 7.21 6.57
C ARG A 2 -8.25 5.80 7.06
N GLY A 3 -8.63 4.80 6.25
CA GLY A 3 -8.13 3.43 6.48
C GLY A 3 -6.59 3.45 6.44
N ASN A 4 -5.96 2.35 6.83
CA ASN A 4 -4.49 2.16 6.81
C ASN A 4 -3.81 2.35 5.43
N ALA A 5 -4.53 2.88 4.44
CA ALA A 5 -4.04 3.46 3.19
C ALA A 5 -2.92 4.51 3.37
N HIS A 6 -2.67 4.99 4.58
CA HIS A 6 -1.56 5.89 4.91
C HIS A 6 -0.24 5.17 5.26
N LEU A 7 -0.28 3.85 5.55
CA LEU A 7 0.91 2.99 5.65
C LEU A 7 1.39 2.57 4.25
N SER A 8 0.48 2.50 3.28
CA SER A 8 0.81 2.51 1.87
C SER A 8 1.04 3.96 1.42
N LYS A 9 2.14 4.58 1.83
CA LYS A 9 2.71 5.67 1.03
C LYS A 9 3.21 5.05 -0.27
N LEU A 10 2.29 4.74 -1.18
CA LEU A 10 2.59 4.88 -2.61
C LEU A 10 3.14 6.29 -2.71
N HIS A 11 4.46 6.40 -2.88
CA HIS A 11 5.09 7.64 -3.25
C HIS A 11 4.51 7.99 -4.62
N LEU A 12 3.36 8.67 -4.62
CA LEU A 12 2.96 9.51 -5.73
C LEU A 12 4.19 10.36 -5.99
N GLY A 13 4.80 10.12 -7.15
CA GLY A 13 6.17 10.50 -7.47
C GLY A 13 6.49 11.96 -7.16
N PRO A 14 7.78 12.32 -7.22
CA PRO A 14 8.26 13.63 -6.78
C PRO A 14 7.34 14.73 -7.30
N HIS A 15 6.90 15.59 -6.36
CA HIS A 15 6.13 16.80 -6.61
C HIS A 15 6.50 17.37 -7.97
N GLN A 16 5.61 17.21 -8.95
CA GLN A 16 5.76 17.91 -10.22
C GLN A 16 5.84 19.38 -9.86
N ALA A 17 7.03 19.97 -10.05
CA ALA A 17 7.20 21.41 -9.98
C ALA A 17 6.02 22.04 -10.71
N GLN A 18 5.34 23.01 -10.09
CA GLN A 18 4.22 23.71 -10.72
C GLN A 18 4.72 24.33 -12.04
N LYS A 19 4.55 23.59 -13.13
CA LYS A 19 4.93 24.04 -14.47
C LYS A 19 3.89 25.06 -14.89
N GLN A 20 4.27 26.33 -14.95
CA GLN A 20 3.40 27.40 -15.43
C GLN A 20 3.07 27.18 -16.91
N GLY A 21 1.80 27.37 -17.30
CA GLY A 21 1.34 27.29 -18.69
C GLY A 21 0.28 26.21 -18.94
N ALA A 22 -0.37 26.27 -20.11
CA ALA A 22 -1.32 25.25 -20.54
C ALA A 22 -0.59 23.94 -20.87
N GLU A 23 -1.05 22.84 -20.30
CA GLU A 23 -0.62 21.49 -20.67
C GLU A 23 -1.63 20.89 -21.65
N TYR A 24 -1.13 20.41 -22.79
CA TYR A 24 -1.91 19.73 -23.81
C TYR A 24 -1.82 18.23 -23.60
N PHE A 25 -2.98 17.58 -23.67
CA PHE A 25 -3.15 16.14 -23.60
C PHE A 25 -3.67 15.66 -24.94
N ILE A 26 -2.93 14.78 -25.60
CA ILE A 26 -3.36 14.10 -26.82
C ILE A 26 -3.63 12.64 -26.53
N TYR A 27 -4.70 12.13 -27.14
CA TYR A 27 -5.03 10.71 -27.23
C TYR A 27 -5.03 10.30 -28.70
N PHE A 28 -4.19 9.35 -29.06
CA PHE A 28 -4.20 8.72 -30.37
C PHE A 28 -5.14 7.52 -30.31
N ARG A 29 -6.14 7.51 -31.20
CA ARG A 29 -7.15 6.44 -31.26
C ARG A 29 -7.16 5.78 -32.62
N ASP A 30 -7.31 4.46 -32.61
CA ASP A 30 -7.68 3.64 -33.75
C ASP A 30 -9.05 3.01 -33.47
N GLY A 31 -10.08 3.56 -34.12
CA GLY A 31 -11.47 3.31 -33.76
C GLY A 31 -11.77 3.73 -32.31
N GLU A 32 -12.32 2.80 -31.52
CA GLU A 32 -12.66 3.01 -30.11
C GLU A 32 -11.48 2.80 -29.14
N ARG A 33 -10.33 2.32 -29.65
CA ARG A 33 -9.19 1.97 -28.83
C ARG A 33 -8.20 3.13 -28.77
N THR A 34 -7.82 3.55 -27.56
CA THR A 34 -6.62 4.38 -27.37
C THR A 34 -5.37 3.54 -27.62
N CYS A 35 -4.51 4.02 -28.50
CA CYS A 35 -3.27 3.35 -28.92
C CYS A 35 -2.03 3.97 -28.30
N ALA A 36 -2.06 5.28 -28.05
CA ALA A 36 -1.00 6.04 -27.39
C ALA A 36 -1.55 7.33 -26.79
N THR A 37 -0.82 7.90 -25.85
CA THR A 37 -1.12 9.19 -25.22
C THR A 37 0.10 10.09 -25.20
N GLY A 38 -0.10 11.40 -25.04
CA GLY A 38 1.00 12.35 -24.99
C GLY A 38 0.65 13.57 -24.16
N ARG A 39 1.65 14.08 -23.43
CA ARG A 39 1.56 15.32 -22.64
C ARG A 39 2.68 16.26 -23.03
N THR A 40 2.35 17.50 -23.36
CA THR A 40 3.34 18.55 -23.69
C THR A 40 2.77 19.94 -23.43
N GLN A 41 3.62 20.94 -23.22
CA GLN A 41 3.21 22.35 -23.15
C GLN A 41 3.39 23.07 -24.50
N GLU A 42 3.98 22.40 -25.49
CA GLU A 42 4.32 22.98 -26.78
C GLU A 42 3.23 22.68 -27.82
N ILE A 43 2.45 23.69 -28.19
CA ILE A 43 1.38 23.53 -29.19
C ILE A 43 1.89 23.08 -30.56
N LEU A 44 3.08 23.50 -30.98
CA LEU A 44 3.67 23.07 -32.26
C LEU A 44 3.99 21.57 -32.26
N SER A 45 4.37 21.02 -31.11
CA SER A 45 4.60 19.58 -30.94
C SER A 45 3.28 18.80 -31.03
N VAL A 46 2.18 19.35 -30.49
CA VAL A 46 0.81 18.83 -30.64
C VAL A 46 0.39 18.82 -32.11
N GLU A 47 0.53 19.95 -32.82
CA GLU A 47 0.18 20.07 -34.23
C GLU A 47 0.98 19.11 -35.12
N SER A 48 2.28 18.97 -34.85
CA SER A 48 3.16 18.03 -35.55
C SER A 48 2.69 16.58 -35.36
N ALA A 49 2.33 16.20 -34.12
CA ALA A 49 1.88 14.85 -33.82
C ALA A 49 0.51 14.53 -34.44
N VAL A 50 -0.43 15.49 -34.42
CA VAL A 50 -1.74 15.37 -35.08
C VAL A 50 -1.56 15.24 -36.59
N ARG A 51 -0.69 16.05 -37.20
CA ARG A 51 -0.41 15.97 -38.64
C ARG A 51 0.18 14.61 -39.03
N ALA A 52 1.20 14.16 -38.30
CA ALA A 52 1.85 12.88 -38.53
C ALA A 52 0.84 11.72 -38.46
N TRP A 53 -0.04 11.73 -37.46
CA TRP A 53 -1.03 10.67 -37.26
C TRP A 53 -2.21 10.73 -38.25
N VAL A 54 -2.85 11.89 -38.40
CA VAL A 54 -4.12 12.01 -39.13
C VAL A 54 -3.92 12.26 -40.62
N ALA A 55 -3.04 13.20 -40.97
CA ALA A 55 -2.88 13.64 -42.35
C ALA A 55 -1.86 12.78 -43.12
N GLU A 56 -0.74 12.46 -42.46
CA GLU A 56 0.35 11.68 -43.07
C GLU A 56 0.17 10.17 -42.85
N GLN A 57 -0.75 9.76 -41.97
CA GLN A 57 -1.05 8.36 -41.65
C GLN A 57 0.19 7.53 -41.28
N HIS A 58 1.13 8.16 -40.58
CA HIS A 58 2.33 7.50 -40.11
C HIS A 58 2.02 6.40 -39.10
N GLU A 59 2.81 5.34 -39.15
CA GLU A 59 2.75 4.32 -38.12
C GLU A 59 3.19 4.90 -36.77
N LEU A 60 2.71 4.30 -35.69
CA LEU A 60 2.93 4.81 -34.35
C LEU A 60 4.43 4.92 -34.00
N ASN A 61 5.27 4.02 -34.52
CA ASN A 61 6.72 4.08 -34.37
C ASN A 61 7.35 5.32 -35.04
N GLU A 62 6.82 5.75 -36.18
CA GLU A 62 7.28 6.96 -36.88
C GLU A 62 6.83 8.22 -36.12
N VAL A 63 5.61 8.21 -35.58
CA VAL A 63 5.11 9.27 -34.69
C VAL A 63 6.01 9.41 -33.45
N TYR A 64 6.43 8.31 -32.82
CA TYR A 64 7.34 8.33 -31.68
C TYR A 64 8.70 8.97 -31.98
N GLN A 65 9.23 8.77 -33.19
CA GLN A 65 10.50 9.37 -33.62
C GLN A 65 10.38 10.88 -33.83
N ARG A 66 9.26 11.33 -34.40
CA ARG A 66 9.00 12.75 -34.68
C ARG A 66 8.51 13.54 -33.47
N CYS A 67 7.81 12.88 -32.56
CA CYS A 67 7.13 13.49 -31.43
C CYS A 67 7.50 12.75 -30.13
N PRO A 68 8.67 13.04 -29.53
CA PRO A 68 9.20 12.30 -28.39
C PRO A 68 8.32 12.33 -27.13
N PHE A 69 7.37 13.25 -27.03
CA PHE A 69 6.43 13.33 -25.90
C PHE A 69 5.32 12.27 -25.95
N VAL A 70 5.10 11.64 -27.10
CA VAL A 70 4.09 10.58 -27.26
C VAL A 70 4.60 9.30 -26.61
N ASP A 71 3.80 8.71 -25.72
CA ASP A 71 4.08 7.54 -24.89
C ASP A 71 5.42 7.61 -24.15
N ALA A 72 5.94 8.81 -23.89
CA ALA A 72 7.29 8.98 -23.35
C ALA A 72 7.52 8.19 -22.04
N PRO A 73 6.61 8.22 -21.04
CA PRO A 73 6.77 7.42 -19.82
C PRO A 73 6.76 5.92 -20.09
N ARG A 74 5.80 5.45 -20.91
CA ARG A 74 5.66 4.04 -21.29
C ARG A 74 6.93 3.54 -22.00
N ARG A 75 7.43 4.29 -22.98
CA ARG A 75 8.65 3.94 -23.72
C ARG A 75 9.88 3.91 -22.81
N LYS A 76 10.02 4.86 -21.89
CA LYS A 76 11.13 4.85 -20.92
C LYS A 76 11.06 3.64 -19.99
N ASN A 77 9.86 3.26 -19.55
CA ASN A 77 9.67 2.05 -18.75
C ASN A 77 10.00 0.77 -19.53
N ILE A 78 9.63 0.68 -20.82
CA ILE A 78 10.01 -0.45 -21.68
C ILE A 78 11.53 -0.54 -21.83
N GLU A 79 12.21 0.59 -22.04
CA GLU A 79 13.67 0.64 -22.11
C GLU A 79 14.31 0.13 -20.81
N ILE A 80 13.87 0.65 -19.67
CA ILE A 80 14.36 0.22 -18.34
C ILE A 80 14.10 -1.26 -18.09
N ALA A 81 12.89 -1.73 -18.37
CA ALA A 81 12.52 -3.13 -18.21
C ALA A 81 13.41 -4.03 -19.07
N THR A 82 13.72 -3.62 -20.30
CA THR A 82 14.61 -4.36 -21.21
C THR A 82 16.01 -4.50 -20.61
N ARG A 83 16.59 -3.40 -20.11
CA ARG A 83 17.93 -3.39 -19.51
C ARG A 83 18.00 -4.24 -18.24
N ILE A 84 17.03 -4.08 -17.33
CA ILE A 84 17.00 -4.86 -16.08
C ILE A 84 16.73 -6.35 -16.37
N ASN A 85 15.81 -6.68 -17.29
CA ASN A 85 15.54 -8.06 -17.65
C ASN A 85 16.76 -8.75 -18.29
N ALA A 86 17.52 -8.03 -19.14
CA ALA A 86 18.77 -8.55 -19.70
C ALA A 86 19.81 -8.82 -18.61
N ALA A 87 19.95 -7.92 -17.62
CA ALA A 87 20.82 -8.12 -16.47
C ALA A 87 20.37 -9.31 -15.61
N LEU A 88 19.07 -9.45 -15.34
CA LEU A 88 18.50 -10.61 -14.63
C LEU A 88 18.76 -11.92 -15.40
N GLU A 89 18.63 -11.91 -16.74
CA GLU A 89 18.91 -13.07 -17.59
C GLU A 89 20.37 -13.49 -17.55
N ALA A 90 21.30 -12.53 -17.64
CA ALA A 90 22.73 -12.80 -17.55
C ALA A 90 23.13 -13.47 -16.21
N ARG A 91 22.31 -13.29 -15.18
CA ARG A 91 22.47 -13.86 -13.84
C ARG A 91 21.73 -15.20 -13.67
N GLY A 92 20.92 -15.60 -14.64
CA GLY A 92 20.12 -16.83 -14.60
C GLY A 92 18.83 -16.72 -13.78
N ALA A 93 18.40 -15.49 -13.42
CA ALA A 93 17.15 -15.27 -12.70
C ALA A 93 15.93 -15.57 -13.58
N LYS A 94 14.88 -16.15 -12.97
CA LYS A 94 13.63 -16.50 -13.68
C LYS A 94 12.61 -15.38 -13.60
N THR A 95 12.66 -14.56 -12.55
CA THR A 95 11.86 -13.33 -12.44
C THR A 95 12.11 -12.37 -13.60
N ARG A 96 11.05 -11.67 -13.99
CA ARG A 96 11.07 -10.62 -15.02
C ARG A 96 10.25 -9.43 -14.56
N LEU A 97 10.66 -8.25 -15.00
CA LEU A 97 9.86 -7.04 -14.89
C LEU A 97 8.68 -7.15 -15.84
N VAL A 98 7.49 -6.87 -15.29
CA VAL A 98 6.22 -6.78 -15.99
C VAL A 98 5.81 -5.32 -16.06
N LEU A 99 5.40 -4.88 -17.24
CA LEU A 99 4.82 -3.56 -17.45
C LEU A 99 3.31 -3.66 -17.20
N GLU A 100 2.83 -3.03 -16.13
CA GLU A 100 1.41 -2.89 -15.86
C GLU A 100 0.90 -1.53 -16.33
N THR A 101 -0.35 -1.48 -16.76
CA THR A 101 -1.00 -0.24 -17.19
C THR A 101 -2.31 -0.10 -16.41
N GLU A 102 -2.44 0.94 -15.60
CA GLU A 102 -3.71 1.27 -14.97
C GLU A 102 -4.59 2.01 -15.97
N THR A 103 -5.80 1.50 -16.22
CA THR A 103 -6.69 2.02 -17.27
C THR A 103 -7.71 3.03 -16.74
N THR A 104 -7.78 3.22 -15.42
CA THR A 104 -8.96 3.82 -14.77
C THR A 104 -8.93 5.36 -14.71
N TYR A 105 -7.76 6.00 -14.61
CA TYR A 105 -7.69 7.46 -14.37
C TYR A 105 -6.56 8.21 -15.08
N SER A 106 -5.55 7.51 -15.58
CA SER A 106 -4.51 7.99 -16.49
C SER A 106 -3.71 6.73 -16.84
N GLU A 107 -3.17 6.61 -18.05
CA GLU A 107 -2.30 5.50 -18.43
C GLU A 107 -0.94 5.60 -17.71
N PHE A 108 -0.96 5.46 -16.38
CA PHE A 108 0.25 5.25 -15.62
C PHE A 108 0.74 3.85 -15.91
N THR A 109 1.97 3.80 -16.40
CA THR A 109 2.68 2.55 -16.56
C THR A 109 3.58 2.31 -15.37
N TYR A 110 3.46 1.14 -14.77
CA TYR A 110 4.25 0.72 -13.62
C TYR A 110 5.12 -0.47 -14.01
N LEU A 111 6.31 -0.56 -13.44
CA LEU A 111 7.18 -1.72 -13.61
C LEU A 111 7.21 -2.51 -12.31
N TRP A 112 6.85 -3.78 -12.40
CA TRP A 112 6.76 -4.66 -11.24
C TRP A 112 7.52 -5.95 -11.45
N VAL A 113 8.08 -6.48 -10.37
CA VAL A 113 8.43 -7.89 -10.25
C VAL A 113 7.55 -8.50 -9.18
N TYR A 114 6.92 -9.62 -9.49
CA TYR A 114 6.10 -10.38 -8.55
C TYR A 114 6.74 -11.73 -8.24
N ALA A 115 6.82 -12.03 -6.95
CA ALA A 115 7.03 -13.36 -6.39
C ALA A 115 5.87 -13.68 -5.43
N GLU A 116 5.87 -14.87 -4.84
CA GLU A 116 4.74 -15.37 -4.04
C GLU A 116 4.34 -14.41 -2.90
N THR A 117 5.32 -13.98 -2.09
CA THR A 117 5.09 -13.06 -0.94
C THR A 117 5.79 -11.71 -1.09
N ARG A 118 6.69 -11.60 -2.06
CA ARG A 118 7.54 -10.43 -2.29
C ARG A 118 7.26 -9.80 -3.63
N SER A 119 7.44 -8.49 -3.71
CA SER A 119 7.41 -7.78 -4.97
C SER A 119 8.40 -6.62 -4.97
N CYS A 120 8.79 -6.22 -6.17
CA CYS A 120 9.56 -5.02 -6.40
C CYS A 120 8.76 -4.08 -7.26
N HIS A 121 8.73 -2.79 -6.91
CA HIS A 121 8.22 -1.74 -7.77
C HIS A 121 9.39 -0.91 -8.28
N VAL A 122 9.47 -0.70 -9.59
CA VAL A 122 10.55 0.02 -10.24
C VAL A 122 9.97 1.27 -10.89
N THR A 123 10.59 2.42 -10.61
CA THR A 123 10.23 3.70 -11.26
C THR A 123 11.44 4.32 -11.93
N VAL A 124 11.20 5.15 -12.94
CA VAL A 124 12.25 5.95 -13.60
C VAL A 124 12.84 6.95 -12.60
N GLY A 125 14.16 6.90 -12.40
CA GLY A 125 14.91 7.87 -11.62
C GLY A 125 15.42 9.04 -12.48
N THR A 126 16.46 9.72 -12.01
CA THR A 126 17.11 10.81 -12.73
C THR A 126 18.02 10.26 -13.83
N GLY A 127 17.86 10.78 -15.06
CA GLY A 127 18.65 10.32 -16.21
C GLY A 127 18.32 8.87 -16.57
N ASP A 128 19.32 7.99 -16.46
CA ASP A 128 19.19 6.55 -16.73
C ASP A 128 19.07 5.67 -15.49
N ALA A 129 19.11 6.29 -14.32
CA ALA A 129 18.94 5.60 -13.05
C ALA A 129 17.48 5.18 -12.81
N VAL A 130 17.28 4.29 -11.84
CA VAL A 130 15.98 3.80 -11.42
C VAL A 130 15.82 3.95 -9.91
N ASN A 131 14.58 4.06 -9.46
CA ASN A 131 14.24 3.85 -8.05
C ASN A 131 13.59 2.48 -7.90
N LEU A 132 13.82 1.84 -6.76
CA LEU A 132 13.37 0.49 -6.46
C LEU A 132 12.73 0.47 -5.07
N GLU A 133 11.47 0.09 -4.99
CA GLU A 133 10.78 -0.19 -3.72
C GLU A 133 10.68 -1.70 -3.54
N LEU A 134 10.98 -2.18 -2.34
CA LEU A 134 10.91 -3.59 -1.98
C LEU A 134 9.74 -3.82 -1.04
N LEU A 135 8.84 -4.72 -1.44
CA LEU A 135 7.60 -4.99 -0.71
C LEU A 135 7.54 -6.44 -0.26
N LEU A 136 6.99 -6.65 0.94
CA LEU A 136 6.58 -7.94 1.49
C LEU A 136 5.10 -7.83 1.86
N HIS A 137 4.25 -8.73 1.34
CA HIS A 137 2.79 -8.71 1.57
C HIS A 137 2.13 -7.33 1.33
N ARG A 138 2.59 -6.59 0.32
CA ARG A 138 2.15 -5.22 -0.07
C ARG A 138 2.60 -4.08 0.85
N THR A 139 3.45 -4.35 1.84
CA THR A 139 4.08 -3.32 2.66
C THR A 139 5.47 -3.02 2.13
N THR A 140 5.75 -1.76 1.82
CA THR A 140 7.09 -1.30 1.46
C THR A 140 8.01 -1.35 2.68
N LEU A 141 9.12 -2.08 2.56
CA LEU A 141 10.08 -2.29 3.64
C LEU A 141 11.41 -1.58 3.38
N ALA A 142 11.77 -1.38 2.12
CA ALA A 142 12.98 -0.67 1.76
C ALA A 142 12.82 0.04 0.42
N TYR A 143 13.64 1.06 0.21
CA TYR A 143 13.76 1.75 -1.05
C TYR A 143 15.22 2.04 -1.39
N LEU A 144 15.49 2.13 -2.68
CA LEU A 144 16.76 2.57 -3.24
C LEU A 144 16.44 3.62 -4.28
N GLU A 145 17.06 4.80 -4.19
CA GLU A 145 16.83 5.90 -5.12
C GLU A 145 18.00 6.08 -6.08
N ASN A 146 17.70 6.42 -7.33
CA ASN A 146 18.68 6.76 -8.36
C ASN A 146 19.84 5.75 -8.50
N ILE A 147 19.53 4.46 -8.46
CA ILE A 147 20.51 3.38 -8.66
C ILE A 147 20.63 2.96 -10.13
N GLU A 148 21.78 2.38 -10.49
CA GLU A 148 21.99 1.81 -11.82
C GLU A 148 21.17 0.52 -12.04
N THR A 149 20.83 0.24 -13.29
CA THR A 149 20.02 -0.94 -13.67
C THR A 149 20.65 -2.28 -13.27
N GLU A 150 21.99 -2.41 -13.31
CA GLU A 150 22.69 -3.62 -12.87
C GLU A 150 22.56 -3.83 -11.36
N LEU A 151 22.66 -2.75 -10.56
CA LEU A 151 22.45 -2.83 -9.12
C LEU A 151 20.99 -3.17 -8.80
N ALA A 152 20.04 -2.58 -9.53
CA ALA A 152 18.62 -2.91 -9.39
C ALA A 152 18.38 -4.40 -9.68
N ALA A 153 18.96 -4.96 -10.75
CA ALA A 153 18.83 -6.39 -11.07
C ALA A 153 19.37 -7.30 -9.95
N ARG A 154 20.53 -6.97 -9.36
CA ARG A 154 21.10 -7.70 -8.20
C ARG A 154 20.17 -7.70 -6.99
N VAL A 155 19.61 -6.53 -6.67
CA VAL A 155 18.69 -6.41 -5.53
C VAL A 155 17.38 -7.15 -5.79
N ILE A 156 16.83 -7.03 -7.00
CA ILE A 156 15.59 -7.72 -7.40
C ILE A 156 15.75 -9.23 -7.33
N GLU A 157 16.85 -9.78 -7.87
CA GLU A 157 17.16 -11.21 -7.79
C GLU A 157 17.23 -11.68 -6.33
N HIS A 158 18.00 -10.97 -5.49
CA HIS A 158 18.13 -11.34 -4.08
C HIS A 158 16.80 -11.26 -3.34
N TRP A 159 16.04 -10.18 -3.53
CA TRP A 159 14.78 -9.95 -2.84
C TRP A 159 13.69 -10.91 -3.32
N ALA A 160 13.34 -10.88 -4.61
CA ALA A 160 12.15 -11.54 -5.13
C ALA A 160 12.37 -13.04 -5.47
N GLU A 161 13.50 -13.39 -6.11
CA GLU A 161 13.77 -14.77 -6.53
C GLU A 161 14.37 -15.60 -5.38
N LEU A 162 15.45 -15.12 -4.78
CA LEU A 162 16.18 -15.85 -3.74
C LEU A 162 15.52 -15.79 -2.36
N SER A 163 14.42 -15.04 -2.25
CA SER A 163 13.73 -14.86 -0.98
C SER A 163 14.66 -14.34 0.13
N GLY A 164 15.57 -13.43 -0.23
CA GLY A 164 16.59 -12.88 0.65
C GLY A 164 16.03 -11.96 1.73
N THR A 165 16.92 -11.56 2.64
CA THR A 165 16.60 -10.66 3.77
C THR A 165 16.95 -9.20 3.45
N LEU A 166 16.35 -8.27 4.18
CA LEU A 166 16.68 -6.84 4.16
C LEU A 166 18.16 -6.60 4.49
N GLN A 167 18.72 -7.38 5.43
CA GLN A 167 20.15 -7.33 5.72
C GLN A 167 20.98 -7.71 4.48
N GLY A 168 20.61 -8.77 3.77
CA GLY A 168 21.30 -9.15 2.53
C GLY A 168 21.16 -8.10 1.42
N VAL A 169 20.03 -7.38 1.36
CA VAL A 169 19.88 -6.23 0.46
C VAL A 169 20.86 -5.11 0.83
N GLN A 170 21.01 -4.79 2.12
CA GLN A 170 21.97 -3.78 2.59
C GLN A 170 23.43 -4.18 2.32
N GLU A 171 23.74 -5.48 2.35
CA GLU A 171 25.05 -6.02 1.97
C GLU A 171 25.32 -5.87 0.46
N ILE A 172 24.28 -5.96 -0.38
CA ILE A 172 24.37 -5.72 -1.83
C ILE A 172 24.53 -4.23 -2.14
N SER A 173 23.82 -3.37 -1.42
CA SER A 173 23.81 -1.93 -1.64
C SER A 173 23.74 -1.14 -0.33
N SER A 174 24.77 -0.34 -0.07
CA SER A 174 24.79 0.61 1.04
C SER A 174 23.83 1.80 0.85
N GLN A 175 23.23 1.96 -0.33
CA GLN A 175 22.20 2.98 -0.62
C GLN A 175 20.79 2.54 -0.19
N THR A 176 20.66 1.34 0.39
CA THR A 176 19.37 0.82 0.83
C THR A 176 18.88 1.56 2.06
N GLU A 177 17.76 2.26 1.90
CA GLU A 177 17.07 2.92 2.99
C GLU A 177 15.91 2.04 3.45
N LEU A 178 15.92 1.68 4.74
CA LEU A 178 14.85 0.88 5.33
C LEU A 178 13.72 1.78 5.79
N SER A 179 12.49 1.34 5.55
CA SER A 179 11.31 1.93 6.18
C SER A 179 11.37 1.74 7.69
N ALA A 180 10.73 2.64 8.44
CA ALA A 180 10.66 2.52 9.89
C ALA A 180 10.05 1.16 10.28
N PHE A 181 10.72 0.48 11.22
CA PHE A 181 10.31 -0.84 11.73
C PHE A 181 10.26 -1.96 10.68
N ALA A 182 10.93 -1.79 9.52
CA ALA A 182 10.93 -2.79 8.45
C ALA A 182 11.47 -4.17 8.88
N LEU A 183 12.46 -4.19 9.78
CA LEU A 183 13.04 -5.42 10.31
C LEU A 183 12.07 -6.17 11.23
N ASP A 184 11.20 -5.47 11.97
CA ASP A 184 10.15 -6.11 12.77
C ASP A 184 9.14 -6.80 11.85
N PHE A 185 8.76 -6.13 10.77
CA PHE A 185 7.85 -6.69 9.77
C PHE A 185 8.45 -7.92 9.06
N GLU A 186 9.72 -7.87 8.64
CA GLU A 186 10.38 -9.01 7.99
C GLU A 186 10.45 -10.24 8.91
N ARG A 187 10.64 -10.05 10.21
CA ARG A 187 10.62 -11.14 11.21
C ARG A 187 9.22 -11.69 11.51
N GLY A 188 8.17 -11.07 10.98
CA GLY A 188 6.78 -11.41 11.28
C GLY A 188 6.25 -10.82 12.59
N ASP A 189 6.97 -9.88 13.22
CA ASP A 189 6.49 -9.12 14.37
C ASP A 189 5.67 -7.90 13.90
N TYR A 190 4.53 -8.21 13.28
CA TYR A 190 3.65 -7.20 12.70
C TYR A 190 3.04 -6.28 13.76
N ALA A 191 2.88 -6.76 14.99
CA ALA A 191 2.41 -5.99 16.12
C ALA A 191 3.43 -4.89 16.48
N ALA A 192 4.70 -5.25 16.68
CA ALA A 192 5.75 -4.27 16.96
C ALA A 192 5.90 -3.27 15.82
N TRP A 193 5.91 -3.74 14.56
CA TRP A 193 5.92 -2.87 13.39
C TRP A 193 4.75 -1.87 13.38
N HIS A 194 3.53 -2.34 13.65
CA HIS A 194 2.33 -1.52 13.64
C HIS A 194 2.38 -0.43 14.71
N TRP A 195 2.62 -0.80 15.97
CA TRP A 195 2.61 0.17 17.07
C TRP A 195 3.79 1.14 17.01
N GLY A 196 4.96 0.68 16.54
CA GLY A 196 6.09 1.57 16.24
C GLY A 196 5.70 2.64 15.22
N ASN A 197 5.06 2.24 14.12
CA ASN A 197 4.59 3.17 13.10
C ASN A 197 3.51 4.14 13.61
N VAL A 198 2.52 3.64 14.38
CA VAL A 198 1.47 4.49 14.96
C VAL A 198 2.05 5.53 15.92
N LEU A 199 3.04 5.16 16.75
CA LEU A 199 3.75 6.09 17.63
C LEU A 199 4.54 7.14 16.85
N ALA A 200 5.31 6.73 15.84
CA ALA A 200 6.08 7.66 15.02
C ALA A 200 5.17 8.66 14.26
N GLN A 201 3.98 8.20 13.84
CA GLN A 201 2.99 9.05 13.17
C GLN A 201 2.31 10.04 14.12
N ALA A 202 2.17 9.71 15.40
CA ALA A 202 1.58 10.60 16.40
C ALA A 202 2.34 11.92 16.57
N GLU A 203 3.59 12.02 16.09
CA GLU A 203 4.34 13.29 16.05
C GLU A 203 3.83 14.26 14.98
N ASN A 204 3.16 13.76 13.94
CA ASN A 204 2.80 14.53 12.74
C ASN A 204 1.31 14.47 12.38
N ASP A 205 0.49 13.65 13.06
CA ASP A 205 -0.95 13.55 12.85
C ASP A 205 -1.71 14.05 14.08
N GLU A 206 -2.55 15.08 13.90
CA GLU A 206 -3.29 15.72 15.00
C GLU A 206 -4.21 14.76 15.77
N VAL A 207 -4.81 13.78 15.09
CA VAL A 207 -5.71 12.82 15.73
C VAL A 207 -4.90 11.84 16.57
N LEU A 208 -3.79 11.31 16.03
CA LEU A 208 -2.92 10.41 16.79
C LEU A 208 -2.16 11.13 17.91
N ALA A 209 -1.77 12.40 17.72
CA ALA A 209 -1.11 13.22 18.72
C ALA A 209 -1.93 13.32 20.02
N PHE A 210 -3.26 13.44 19.90
CA PHE A 210 -4.18 13.41 21.05
C PHE A 210 -4.10 12.10 21.85
N TYR A 211 -3.88 10.98 21.15
CA TYR A 211 -3.77 9.65 21.76
C TYR A 211 -2.35 9.31 22.22
N LYS A 212 -1.34 10.13 21.95
CA LYS A 212 0.07 9.82 22.22
C LYS A 212 0.34 9.31 23.66
N PRO A 213 -0.17 9.93 24.74
CA PRO A 213 0.05 9.43 26.10
C PRO A 213 -0.51 8.03 26.35
N PHE A 214 -1.55 7.65 25.61
CA PHE A 214 -2.15 6.32 25.65
C PHE A 214 -1.41 5.33 24.75
N LEU A 215 -1.00 5.75 23.55
CA LEU A 215 -0.23 4.94 22.60
C LEU A 215 1.11 4.50 23.18
N GLU A 216 1.81 5.38 23.90
CA GLU A 216 3.09 5.07 24.57
C GLU A 216 2.94 3.91 25.58
N ARG A 217 1.77 3.80 26.21
CA ARG A 217 1.46 2.72 27.16
C ARG A 217 1.04 1.43 26.47
N ILE A 218 0.30 1.51 25.36
CA ILE A 218 -0.06 0.32 24.56
C ILE A 218 1.19 -0.36 24.02
N ALA A 219 2.14 0.41 23.47
CA ALA A 219 3.26 -0.16 22.74
C ALA A 219 4.12 -1.11 23.58
N VAL A 220 4.06 -1.00 24.91
CA VAL A 220 4.74 -1.87 25.87
C VAL A 220 3.80 -2.86 26.59
N SER A 221 2.49 -2.81 26.31
CA SER A 221 1.51 -3.73 26.89
C SER A 221 1.64 -5.12 26.25
N PRO A 222 1.78 -6.21 27.04
CA PRO A 222 1.82 -7.56 26.48
C PRO A 222 0.46 -8.06 25.97
N ILE A 223 -0.63 -7.38 26.32
CA ILE A 223 -1.99 -7.77 25.94
C ILE A 223 -2.45 -6.93 24.74
N ALA A 224 -2.43 -5.60 24.87
CA ALA A 224 -2.99 -4.71 23.88
C ALA A 224 -2.12 -4.64 22.60
N SER A 225 -0.80 -4.71 22.74
CA SER A 225 0.11 -4.61 21.58
C SER A 225 -0.07 -5.73 20.57
N ARG A 226 -0.64 -6.87 20.96
CA ARG A 226 -0.92 -8.00 20.07
C ARG A 226 -1.92 -7.64 18.97
N PHE A 227 -2.75 -6.63 19.19
CA PHE A 227 -3.77 -6.18 18.24
C PHE A 227 -3.26 -5.06 17.35
N PHE A 228 -4.03 -4.74 16.32
CA PHE A 228 -3.79 -3.59 15.45
C PHE A 228 -4.74 -2.46 15.78
N SER A 229 -4.51 -1.30 15.17
CA SER A 229 -5.37 -0.14 15.31
C SER A 229 -5.46 0.67 14.03
N PHE A 230 -6.49 1.51 13.96
CA PHE A 230 -6.63 2.54 12.94
C PHE A 230 -7.43 3.70 13.54
N THR A 231 -7.41 4.84 12.86
CA THR A 231 -8.24 5.99 13.24
C THR A 231 -9.52 6.03 12.42
N SER A 232 -10.65 6.16 13.11
CA SER A 232 -11.95 6.44 12.50
C SER A 232 -12.48 7.74 13.07
N TRP A 233 -12.58 8.75 12.21
CA TRP A 233 -12.97 10.12 12.59
C TRP A 233 -11.99 10.68 13.62
N ASN A 234 -12.38 10.75 14.89
CA ASN A 234 -11.56 11.21 16.00
C ASN A 234 -11.24 10.09 16.99
N SER A 235 -11.54 8.83 16.67
CA SER A 235 -11.42 7.69 17.59
C SER A 235 -10.33 6.72 17.15
N LEU A 236 -9.64 6.12 18.12
CA LEU A 236 -8.70 5.02 17.92
C LEU A 236 -9.45 3.69 18.09
N VAL A 237 -9.53 2.91 17.02
CA VAL A 237 -10.29 1.65 16.97
C VAL A 237 -9.32 0.50 16.93
N PHE A 238 -9.54 -0.53 17.75
CA PHE A 238 -8.78 -1.77 17.71
C PHE A 238 -9.28 -2.71 16.63
N SER A 239 -8.36 -3.45 16.01
CA SER A 239 -8.63 -4.44 14.97
C SER A 239 -7.83 -5.72 15.22
N ARG A 240 -8.37 -6.87 14.81
CA ARG A 240 -7.60 -8.14 14.73
C ARG A 240 -6.64 -8.17 13.54
N CYS A 241 -6.86 -7.30 12.54
CA CYS A 241 -6.09 -7.28 11.31
C CYS A 241 -5.65 -5.87 10.87
N SER A 242 -4.41 -5.75 10.42
CA SER A 242 -3.87 -4.53 9.82
C SER A 242 -4.43 -4.24 8.41
N LEU A 243 -4.70 -5.27 7.61
CA LEU A 243 -5.19 -5.16 6.22
C LEU A 243 -6.72 -5.11 6.13
N TYR A 244 -7.42 -5.68 7.11
CA TYR A 244 -8.87 -5.60 7.27
C TYR A 244 -9.20 -4.81 8.54
N PRO A 245 -9.02 -3.48 8.53
CA PRO A 245 -9.15 -2.67 9.73
C PRO A 245 -10.56 -2.76 10.35
N PHE A 246 -11.57 -3.22 9.61
CA PHE A 246 -12.93 -3.35 10.11
C PHE A 246 -13.24 -4.66 10.85
N ASP A 247 -12.28 -5.59 10.97
CA ASP A 247 -12.42 -6.72 11.91
C ASP A 247 -12.28 -6.22 13.36
N THR A 248 -13.36 -5.59 13.80
CA THR A 248 -13.45 -4.77 15.01
C THR A 248 -14.59 -5.23 15.91
N ALA A 249 -15.35 -6.24 15.49
CA ALA A 249 -16.51 -6.70 16.25
C ALA A 249 -16.09 -7.06 17.68
N ASP A 250 -16.78 -6.43 18.65
CA ASP A 250 -16.55 -6.54 20.08
C ASP A 250 -15.16 -6.08 20.57
N LEU A 251 -14.39 -5.39 19.72
CA LEU A 251 -13.10 -4.82 20.10
C LEU A 251 -13.26 -3.39 20.64
N PRO A 252 -12.35 -2.95 21.52
CA PRO A 252 -12.42 -1.62 22.09
C PRO A 252 -12.23 -0.48 21.10
N VAL A 253 -12.90 0.63 21.39
CA VAL A 253 -12.72 1.93 20.76
C VAL A 253 -12.41 2.94 21.84
N LEU A 254 -11.35 3.72 21.62
CA LEU A 254 -11.02 4.87 22.43
C LEU A 254 -11.45 6.14 21.70
N SER A 255 -12.26 6.97 22.34
CA SER A 255 -12.76 8.23 21.79
C SER A 255 -12.51 9.38 22.76
N PRO A 256 -12.49 10.65 22.30
CA PRO A 256 -12.45 11.78 23.20
C PRO A 256 -13.71 11.78 24.09
N ALA A 257 -13.55 11.98 25.40
CA ALA A 257 -14.66 12.06 26.33
C ALA A 257 -15.58 13.24 26.02
N ARG A 258 -16.88 13.10 26.32
CA ARG A 258 -17.86 14.19 26.16
C ARG A 258 -17.58 15.34 27.13
N ASP A 259 -17.37 15.01 28.40
CA ASP A 259 -17.02 15.95 29.47
C ASP A 259 -15.50 15.98 29.68
N ARG A 260 -14.77 16.19 28.56
CA ARG A 260 -13.30 16.12 28.56
C ARG A 260 -12.67 17.12 29.53
N THR A 261 -11.74 16.61 30.33
CA THR A 261 -10.79 17.40 31.11
C THR A 261 -9.40 16.91 30.79
N ASP A 262 -8.37 17.72 31.04
CA ASP A 262 -6.97 17.29 30.84
C ASP A 262 -6.64 16.01 31.64
N ALA A 263 -7.29 15.83 32.80
CA ALA A 263 -7.13 14.64 33.63
C ALA A 263 -7.85 13.40 33.08
N LYS A 264 -8.97 13.58 32.37
CA LYS A 264 -9.82 12.49 31.86
C LYS A 264 -10.26 12.76 30.42
N PRO A 265 -9.32 12.69 29.46
CA PRO A 265 -9.60 13.07 28.08
C PRO A 265 -10.31 11.97 27.27
N TYR A 266 -10.35 10.73 27.77
CA TYR A 266 -10.78 9.57 26.97
C TYR A 266 -12.08 8.95 27.46
N SER A 267 -12.73 8.20 26.59
CA SER A 267 -13.83 7.28 26.88
C SER A 267 -13.61 5.98 26.10
N VAL A 268 -13.89 4.84 26.72
CA VAL A 268 -13.69 3.50 26.12
C VAL A 268 -15.04 2.84 25.88
N ALA A 269 -15.32 2.45 24.65
CA ALA A 269 -16.51 1.66 24.29
C ALA A 269 -16.11 0.39 23.53
N LEU A 270 -17.06 -0.48 23.20
CA LEU A 270 -16.83 -1.64 22.32
C LEU A 270 -17.47 -1.40 20.96
N MET A 271 -16.80 -1.69 19.85
CA MET A 271 -17.45 -1.59 18.53
C MET A 271 -18.67 -2.53 18.45
N PRO A 272 -19.88 -2.00 18.17
CA PRO A 272 -21.06 -2.85 18.09
C PRO A 272 -20.99 -3.74 16.83
N GLN A 273 -21.46 -4.98 16.94
CA GLN A 273 -21.54 -5.93 15.82
C GLN A 273 -22.40 -5.40 14.64
N HIS A 274 -23.31 -4.46 14.92
CA HIS A 274 -24.09 -3.73 13.92
C HIS A 274 -24.04 -2.24 14.23
N LEU A 275 -23.74 -1.41 13.22
CA LEU A 275 -23.60 0.06 13.30
C LEU A 275 -24.85 0.83 13.79
N SER A 276 -25.89 0.15 14.27
CA SER A 276 -27.22 0.70 14.49
C SER A 276 -27.55 1.10 15.93
N ASN A 277 -26.71 0.85 16.93
CA ASN A 277 -27.02 1.29 18.30
C ASN A 277 -25.85 2.00 18.97
N ARG A 278 -26.12 3.22 19.43
CA ARG A 278 -25.24 4.05 20.24
C ARG A 278 -24.78 3.22 21.44
N ASN A 279 -23.49 2.95 21.54
CA ASN A 279 -22.94 2.43 22.78
C ASN A 279 -23.29 3.38 23.93
N PRO A 280 -23.60 2.85 25.12
CA PRO A 280 -23.60 3.66 26.32
C PRO A 280 -22.24 4.37 26.40
N ILE A 281 -22.28 5.70 26.52
CA ILE A 281 -21.08 6.52 26.71
C ILE A 281 -20.45 6.04 28.01
N ALA A 282 -19.27 5.42 27.92
CA ALA A 282 -18.51 5.06 29.11
C ALA A 282 -18.00 6.31 29.81
N ASP A 283 -17.80 6.19 31.12
CA ASP A 283 -17.26 7.26 31.95
C ASP A 283 -15.90 7.75 31.44
N ALA A 284 -15.66 9.05 31.60
CA ALA A 284 -14.39 9.65 31.22
C ALA A 284 -13.24 9.06 32.04
N CYS A 285 -12.11 8.79 31.38
CA CYS A 285 -10.96 8.12 31.96
C CYS A 285 -9.63 8.74 31.50
N ASN A 286 -8.59 8.56 32.32
CA ASN A 286 -7.21 8.88 31.95
C ASN A 286 -6.57 7.77 31.10
N ALA A 287 -5.33 7.95 30.64
CA ALA A 287 -4.64 6.97 29.79
C ALA A 287 -4.45 5.59 30.45
N GLU A 288 -4.19 5.56 31.76
CA GLU A 288 -3.97 4.32 32.51
C GLU A 288 -5.26 3.55 32.75
N GLU A 289 -6.31 4.28 33.15
CA GLU A 289 -7.66 3.75 33.28
C GLU A 289 -8.16 3.21 31.94
N ALA A 290 -7.94 3.95 30.84
CA ALA A 290 -8.29 3.52 29.49
C ALA A 290 -7.58 2.21 29.11
N LEU A 291 -6.27 2.10 29.35
CA LEU A 291 -5.50 0.90 29.03
C LEU A 291 -6.03 -0.30 29.81
N ARG A 292 -6.26 -0.15 31.12
CA ARG A 292 -6.81 -1.21 31.95
C ARG A 292 -8.17 -1.70 31.46
N LEU A 293 -9.06 -0.79 31.05
CA LEU A 293 -10.36 -1.14 30.50
C LEU A 293 -10.20 -1.92 29.18
N ILE A 294 -9.35 -1.42 28.28
CA ILE A 294 -9.07 -2.04 26.98
C ILE A 294 -8.47 -3.42 27.15
N GLU A 295 -7.44 -3.58 27.99
CA GLU A 295 -6.83 -4.88 28.28
C GLU A 295 -7.82 -5.87 28.91
N THR A 296 -8.74 -5.40 29.74
CA THR A 296 -9.80 -6.26 30.31
C THR A 296 -10.67 -6.88 29.21
N HIS A 297 -10.92 -6.14 28.13
CA HIS A 297 -11.66 -6.64 26.98
C HIS A 297 -10.78 -7.52 26.08
N LEU A 298 -9.59 -7.04 25.70
CA LEU A 298 -8.68 -7.75 24.81
C LEU A 298 -8.14 -9.06 25.41
N ALA A 299 -7.99 -9.16 26.74
CA ALA A 299 -7.59 -10.40 27.40
C ALA A 299 -8.65 -11.51 27.32
N ARG A 300 -9.91 -11.15 27.04
CA ARG A 300 -11.01 -12.11 26.84
C ARG A 300 -11.13 -12.56 25.39
N GLU A 301 -10.40 -11.92 24.49
CA GLU A 301 -10.43 -12.24 23.08
C GLU A 301 -9.78 -13.61 22.84
N THR A 302 -10.53 -14.51 22.21
CA THR A 302 -10.09 -15.87 21.93
C THR A 302 -9.52 -16.01 20.52
N LEU A 303 -9.85 -15.11 19.61
CA LEU A 303 -9.31 -15.11 18.26
C LEU A 303 -7.94 -14.41 18.26
N PRO A 304 -6.91 -15.03 17.65
CA PRO A 304 -5.63 -14.37 17.50
C PRO A 304 -5.75 -13.19 16.52
N SER A 305 -4.94 -12.16 16.74
CA SER A 305 -4.65 -11.18 15.70
C SER A 305 -3.87 -11.84 14.56
N TYR A 306 -3.97 -11.27 13.37
CA TYR A 306 -3.35 -11.81 12.18
C TYR A 306 -3.00 -10.71 11.18
N PHE A 307 -2.00 -10.99 10.35
CA PHE A 307 -1.61 -10.14 9.24
C PHE A 307 -1.97 -10.83 7.92
N GLY A 308 -2.39 -10.07 6.91
CA GLY A 308 -2.68 -10.63 5.59
C GLY A 308 -4.14 -10.98 5.36
N ASP A 309 -4.35 -11.86 4.38
CA ASP A 309 -5.68 -12.28 3.98
C ASP A 309 -6.24 -13.36 4.91
N HIS A 310 -7.38 -13.09 5.54
CA HIS A 310 -8.09 -14.05 6.38
C HIS A 310 -8.94 -15.00 5.55
N THR A 311 -8.39 -15.51 4.44
CA THR A 311 -8.91 -16.74 3.82
C THR A 311 -8.61 -17.98 4.67
N ARG A 312 -8.28 -17.79 5.96
CA ARG A 312 -8.47 -18.76 7.04
C ARG A 312 -9.92 -18.93 7.49
N ARG A 313 -10.90 -18.34 6.80
CA ARG A 313 -12.24 -18.94 6.86
C ARG A 313 -12.20 -20.20 6.02
N THR A 314 -12.33 -21.35 6.67
CA THR A 314 -12.58 -22.58 5.95
C THR A 314 -13.80 -22.38 5.05
N LEU A 315 -13.84 -23.10 3.93
CA LEU A 315 -15.02 -23.10 3.06
C LEU A 315 -16.30 -23.46 3.85
N GLU A 316 -16.15 -24.25 4.92
CA GLU A 316 -17.21 -24.57 5.88
C GLU A 316 -17.67 -23.36 6.71
N GLU A 317 -16.76 -22.54 7.23
CA GLU A 317 -17.12 -21.32 7.99
C GLU A 317 -17.80 -20.27 7.11
N LEU A 318 -17.33 -20.09 5.86
CA LEU A 318 -18.01 -19.25 4.88
C LEU A 318 -19.41 -19.80 4.55
N ASN A 319 -19.54 -21.12 4.39
CA ASN A 319 -20.83 -21.74 4.13
C ASN A 319 -21.82 -21.58 5.28
N LEU A 320 -21.37 -21.72 6.54
CA LEU A 320 -22.22 -21.55 7.73
C LEU A 320 -22.73 -20.11 7.88
N GLU A 321 -21.90 -19.12 7.59
CA GLU A 321 -22.36 -17.72 7.60
C GLU A 321 -23.32 -17.42 6.45
N PHE A 322 -23.03 -17.90 5.23
CA PHE A 322 -23.96 -17.73 4.10
C PHE A 322 -25.29 -18.44 4.35
N GLU A 323 -25.29 -19.56 5.08
CA GLU A 323 -26.48 -20.24 5.56
C GLU A 323 -27.25 -19.38 6.58
N ALA A 324 -26.55 -18.79 7.56
CA ALA A 324 -27.15 -17.93 8.57
C ALA A 324 -27.84 -16.68 7.98
N ILE A 325 -27.33 -16.14 6.86
CA ILE A 325 -27.91 -14.97 6.18
C ILE A 325 -28.74 -15.33 4.94
N ASN A 326 -28.98 -16.62 4.67
CA ASN A 326 -29.73 -17.13 3.52
C ASN A 326 -29.24 -16.56 2.16
N SER A 327 -27.92 -16.44 2.00
CA SER A 327 -27.30 -15.79 0.85
C SER A 327 -27.31 -16.69 -0.40
N PRO A 328 -27.70 -16.15 -1.57
CA PRO A 328 -27.63 -16.88 -2.85
C PRO A 328 -26.19 -17.17 -3.30
N LEU A 329 -25.17 -16.59 -2.65
CA LEU A 329 -23.75 -16.85 -2.94
C LEU A 329 -23.31 -18.27 -2.55
N ARG A 330 -24.04 -18.94 -1.64
CA ARG A 330 -23.80 -20.34 -1.22
C ARG A 330 -23.71 -21.30 -2.42
N ALA A 331 -24.60 -21.14 -3.39
CA ALA A 331 -24.67 -22.04 -4.56
C ALA A 331 -23.47 -21.90 -5.52
N ARG A 332 -22.71 -20.79 -5.43
CA ARG A 332 -21.56 -20.53 -6.30
C ARG A 332 -20.26 -21.06 -5.72
N ILE A 333 -20.11 -21.05 -4.39
CA ILE A 333 -18.89 -21.49 -3.69
C ILE A 333 -18.80 -23.02 -3.64
N CYS A 334 -19.92 -23.73 -3.48
CA CYS A 334 -19.96 -25.19 -3.49
C CYS A 334 -19.66 -25.82 -4.87
N LYS A 335 -19.67 -25.03 -5.96
CA LYS A 335 -19.39 -25.53 -7.31
C LYS A 335 -17.91 -25.52 -7.70
N THR A 336 -17.04 -24.89 -6.89
CA THR A 336 -15.61 -24.77 -7.18
C THR A 336 -14.72 -25.74 -6.38
N SER A 337 -15.30 -26.64 -5.58
CA SER A 337 -14.54 -27.59 -4.74
C SER A 337 -14.63 -29.06 -5.17
N VAL A 338 -15.23 -29.35 -6.33
CA VAL A 338 -15.17 -30.68 -6.96
C VAL A 338 -15.16 -30.47 -8.48
N ASP A 339 -13.95 -30.33 -9.02
CA ASP A 339 -13.47 -30.98 -10.25
C ASP A 339 -11.97 -30.72 -10.42
#